data_AF-H1XRA6-F1
#
_entry.id   AF-H1XRA6-F1
#
_cell.length_a   1.000
_cell.length_b   1.000
_cell.length_c   1.000
_cell.angle_alpha   90.00
_cell.angle_beta   90.00
_cell.angle_gamma   90.00
#
_symmetry.space_group_name_H-M   'P 1'
#
loop_
_entity.id
_entity.type
_entity.pdbx_description
1 polymer ?
#
loop_
_entity_poly.entity_id
_entity_poly.type
_entity_poly.pdbx_seq_one_letter_code
_entity_poly.pdbx_strand_id
1 'polypeptide(L)'
;MKKLSILTTALTLIAFLMMGFGQPILAQPNTPSKGMQHMMMQKQEKAPGHKMGMHGKMDHKSMDMMSDPVLKTLHSYGCPGFLLKSASKLNLSEKQIQTLTGLKLEFKKAAVKNKADIKIATLDIQEAMNADQPDFNKVKKAIKKINSLQQELRDNFLNTLIKSRKVLTTEQLKVLKTFASGCCKGMQPGQGMMQMMK
;
A
#
# COMPACT_ATOMS: atom_id res chain seq x y z
N MET A 1 39.68 42.66 1.30
CA MET A 1 40.25 41.97 0.11
C MET A 1 40.61 40.54 0.49
N LYS A 2 40.55 39.61 -0.49
CA LYS A 2 40.74 38.15 -0.41
C LYS A 2 39.46 37.31 -0.16
N LYS A 3 38.55 37.33 -1.13
CA LYS A 3 37.75 36.18 -1.54
C LYS A 3 38.39 35.63 -2.83
N LEU A 4 39.13 34.53 -2.78
CA LEU A 4 39.44 33.66 -3.95
C LEU A 4 40.42 32.54 -3.55
N SER A 5 40.25 31.36 -4.15
CA SER A 5 40.93 30.07 -3.88
C SER A 5 40.23 29.31 -2.76
N ILE A 6 39.39 28.31 -3.02
CA ILE A 6 39.78 27.01 -3.56
C ILE A 6 38.64 26.48 -4.44
N LEU A 7 38.84 26.56 -5.76
CA LEU A 7 37.94 26.08 -6.81
C LEU A 7 38.74 25.13 -7.73
N THR A 8 39.58 24.27 -7.13
CA THR A 8 40.65 23.54 -7.84
C THR A 8 40.71 22.03 -7.57
N THR A 9 39.73 21.41 -6.91
CA THR A 9 39.74 19.95 -6.69
C THR A 9 38.82 19.16 -7.63
N ALA A 10 38.30 19.78 -8.69
CA ALA A 10 37.35 19.14 -9.61
C ALA A 10 37.96 18.59 -10.91
N LEU A 11 39.30 18.50 -11.04
CA LEU A 11 39.90 18.19 -12.35
C LEU A 11 41.18 17.33 -12.29
N THR A 12 41.19 16.22 -11.55
CA THR A 12 42.24 15.18 -11.70
C THR A 12 41.75 13.79 -11.26
N LEU A 13 40.76 13.22 -11.95
CA LEU A 13 40.67 11.75 -12.08
C LEU A 13 40.03 11.40 -13.43
N ILE A 14 40.81 11.73 -14.46
CA ILE A 14 40.66 11.28 -15.83
C ILE A 14 41.05 9.79 -15.90
N ALA A 15 40.23 9.03 -16.61
CA ALA A 15 40.56 7.80 -17.35
C ALA A 15 41.34 6.70 -16.61
N PHE A 16 40.60 5.82 -15.94
CA PHE A 16 41.05 4.45 -15.73
C PHE A 16 40.24 3.49 -16.61
N LEU A 17 40.93 3.02 -17.65
CA LEU A 17 40.77 1.74 -18.35
C LEU A 17 39.45 1.38 -19.05
N MET A 18 39.42 1.74 -20.33
CA MET A 18 39.00 0.86 -21.42
C MET A 18 39.95 -0.33 -21.57
N MET A 19 39.61 -1.51 -21.02
CA MET A 19 40.06 -2.86 -21.46
C MET A 19 38.99 -3.83 -20.90
N GLY A 20 38.10 -4.43 -21.68
CA GLY A 20 38.42 -5.41 -22.70
C GLY A 20 38.39 -6.82 -22.09
N PHE A 21 37.20 -7.38 -21.84
CA PHE A 21 36.97 -8.83 -21.73
C PHE A 21 35.55 -9.17 -22.18
N GLY A 22 35.38 -9.21 -23.51
CA GLY A 22 34.36 -10.06 -24.09
C GLY A 22 34.88 -11.49 -24.09
N GLN A 23 34.15 -12.41 -23.47
CA GLN A 23 34.27 -13.83 -23.75
C GLN A 23 32.89 -14.48 -23.83
N PRO A 24 32.78 -15.57 -24.61
CA PRO A 24 31.61 -15.85 -25.42
C PRO A 24 30.56 -16.70 -24.71
N ILE A 25 29.35 -16.55 -25.24
CA ILE A 25 28.19 -17.41 -25.05
C ILE A 25 28.60 -18.87 -25.31
N LEU A 26 28.66 -19.68 -24.26
CA LEU A 26 28.58 -21.13 -24.39
C LEU A 26 27.11 -21.52 -24.24
N ALA A 27 26.52 -21.83 -25.39
CA ALA A 27 25.27 -22.54 -25.52
C ALA A 27 25.39 -23.89 -24.80
N GLN A 28 24.56 -24.12 -23.79
CA GLN A 28 24.36 -25.45 -23.24
C GLN A 28 23.43 -26.24 -24.17
N PRO A 29 23.81 -27.45 -24.61
CA PRO A 29 22.91 -28.33 -25.34
C PRO A 29 21.82 -28.88 -24.41
N ASN A 30 20.57 -28.65 -24.82
CA ASN A 30 19.37 -29.21 -24.20
C ASN A 30 19.38 -30.74 -24.31
N THR A 31 19.46 -31.45 -23.19
CA THR A 31 19.14 -32.88 -23.13
C THR A 31 17.70 -33.05 -22.64
N PRO A 32 16.80 -33.63 -23.45
CA PRO A 32 15.45 -33.95 -23.02
C PRO A 32 15.47 -35.21 -22.13
N SER A 33 15.16 -35.04 -20.85
CA SER A 33 14.82 -36.15 -19.96
C SER A 33 13.50 -36.76 -20.41
N LYS A 34 13.58 -37.92 -21.07
CA LYS A 34 12.49 -38.89 -21.17
C LYS A 34 12.31 -39.56 -19.82
N GLY A 35 11.11 -39.51 -19.25
CA GLY A 35 10.72 -40.46 -18.20
C GLY A 35 9.51 -40.01 -17.40
N MET A 36 8.50 -40.87 -17.34
CA MET A 36 7.30 -40.81 -16.49
C MET A 36 6.11 -40.03 -17.05
N GLN A 37 5.66 -40.48 -18.21
CA GLN A 37 4.28 -40.37 -18.64
C GLN A 37 3.57 -41.70 -18.33
N HIS A 38 3.11 -41.91 -17.09
CA HIS A 38 2.05 -42.89 -16.84
C HIS A 38 1.37 -42.73 -15.48
N MET A 39 0.04 -42.78 -15.53
CA MET A 39 -0.93 -43.04 -14.48
C MET A 39 -1.19 -41.92 -13.46
N MET A 40 -2.31 -41.22 -13.65
CA MET A 40 -3.45 -41.21 -12.72
C MET A 40 -4.64 -40.52 -13.43
N MET A 41 -5.26 -41.26 -14.36
CA MET A 41 -6.67 -41.04 -14.69
C MET A 41 -7.47 -41.66 -13.55
N GLN A 42 -7.85 -40.85 -12.55
CA GLN A 42 -8.91 -41.21 -11.62
C GLN A 42 -10.02 -40.17 -11.67
N LYS A 43 -11.07 -40.58 -12.38
CA LYS A 43 -12.47 -40.46 -11.99
C LYS A 43 -12.95 -39.04 -11.68
N GLN A 44 -13.41 -38.35 -12.73
CA GLN A 44 -14.42 -37.30 -12.60
C GLN A 44 -15.74 -37.94 -12.12
N GLU A 45 -15.97 -37.91 -10.81
CA GLU A 45 -17.31 -37.98 -10.26
C GLU A 45 -17.88 -36.56 -10.18
N LYS A 46 -18.92 -36.30 -10.98
CA LYS A 46 -19.75 -35.10 -10.91
C LYS A 46 -20.48 -35.09 -9.57
N ALA A 47 -19.98 -34.32 -8.61
CA ALA A 47 -20.77 -33.85 -7.47
C ALA A 47 -21.50 -32.55 -7.84
N PRO A 48 -22.80 -32.41 -7.53
CA PRO A 48 -23.54 -31.19 -7.80
C PRO A 48 -23.25 -30.13 -6.72
N GLY A 49 -22.97 -28.91 -7.17
CA GLY A 49 -23.26 -27.69 -6.41
C GLY A 49 -22.39 -27.41 -5.18
N HIS A 50 -21.14 -27.02 -5.39
CA HIS A 50 -20.47 -26.08 -4.48
C HIS A 50 -20.23 -24.78 -5.24
N LYS A 51 -21.12 -23.81 -5.04
CA LYS A 51 -20.87 -22.41 -5.42
C LYS A 51 -19.66 -21.96 -4.61
N MET A 52 -18.49 -21.98 -5.23
CA MET A 52 -17.28 -21.33 -4.72
C MET A 52 -17.63 -19.86 -4.48
N GLY A 53 -17.88 -19.53 -3.22
CA GLY A 53 -18.13 -18.17 -2.77
C GLY A 53 -16.98 -17.27 -3.20
N MET A 54 -17.33 -16.08 -3.66
CA MET A 54 -16.44 -15.04 -4.18
C MET A 54 -15.20 -14.88 -3.29
N HIS A 55 -14.11 -15.56 -3.66
CA HIS A 55 -12.76 -15.22 -3.24
C HIS A 55 -12.37 -13.94 -3.97
N GLY A 56 -13.01 -12.83 -3.59
CA GLY A 56 -12.52 -11.51 -3.90
C GLY A 56 -11.18 -11.40 -3.20
N LYS A 57 -10.09 -11.55 -3.96
CA LYS A 57 -8.73 -11.26 -3.51
C LYS A 57 -8.72 -9.81 -3.03
N MET A 58 -9.02 -9.61 -1.75
CA MET A 58 -8.85 -8.32 -1.11
C MET A 58 -7.35 -8.11 -1.09
N ASP A 59 -6.88 -7.21 -1.95
CA ASP A 59 -5.49 -6.85 -2.08
C ASP A 59 -4.93 -6.61 -0.66
N HIS A 60 -3.99 -7.44 -0.20
CA HIS A 60 -3.48 -7.43 1.18
C HIS A 60 -3.00 -6.03 1.61
N LYS A 61 -2.60 -5.20 0.64
CA LYS A 61 -2.17 -3.81 0.84
C LYS A 61 -3.28 -2.88 1.33
N SER A 62 -4.55 -3.21 1.06
CA SER A 62 -5.74 -2.45 1.49
C SER A 62 -6.10 -2.69 2.95
N MET A 63 -5.88 -3.94 3.42
CA MET A 63 -6.20 -4.35 4.80
C MET A 63 -5.33 -3.59 5.82
N ASP A 64 -4.08 -3.34 5.46
CA ASP A 64 -3.08 -2.74 6.34
C ASP A 64 -3.30 -1.24 6.64
N MET A 65 -4.19 -0.55 5.92
CA MET A 65 -4.63 0.81 6.33
C MET A 65 -5.86 0.79 7.23
N MET A 66 -6.60 -0.32 7.26
CA MET A 66 -7.79 -0.50 8.11
C MET A 66 -7.43 -1.01 9.51
N SER A 67 -6.17 -1.37 9.75
CA SER A 67 -5.66 -1.76 11.08
C SER A 67 -5.41 -0.53 11.97
N ASP A 68 -5.10 0.63 11.41
CA ASP A 68 -4.93 1.86 12.18
C ASP A 68 -6.31 2.39 12.65
N PRO A 69 -6.53 2.54 13.97
CA PRO A 69 -7.83 2.92 14.50
C PRO A 69 -8.27 4.33 14.12
N VAL A 70 -7.32 5.25 13.91
CA VAL A 70 -7.62 6.63 13.48
C VAL A 70 -8.04 6.63 12.03
N LEU A 71 -7.28 5.97 11.15
CA LEU A 71 -7.63 5.86 9.72
C LEU A 71 -8.96 5.14 9.53
N LYS A 72 -9.19 4.05 10.27
CA LYS A 72 -10.46 3.31 10.28
C LYS A 72 -11.64 4.18 10.69
N THR A 73 -11.50 4.96 11.75
CA THR A 73 -12.55 5.88 12.24
C THR A 73 -12.86 6.93 11.17
N LEU A 74 -11.83 7.60 10.67
CA LEU A 74 -11.96 8.67 9.68
C LEU A 74 -12.51 8.17 8.34
N HIS A 75 -12.21 6.93 7.92
CA HIS A 75 -12.66 6.38 6.64
C HIS A 75 -14.20 6.48 6.46
N SER A 76 -14.95 6.33 7.55
CA SER A 76 -16.42 6.41 7.54
C SER A 76 -16.99 7.81 7.29
N TYR A 77 -16.18 8.87 7.38
CA TYR A 77 -16.64 10.26 7.25
C TYR A 77 -16.55 10.82 5.83
N GLY A 78 -16.26 9.98 4.83
CA GLY A 78 -16.25 10.37 3.41
C GLY A 78 -14.85 10.55 2.84
N CYS A 79 -14.04 9.50 2.87
CA CYS A 79 -12.80 9.47 2.10
C CYS A 79 -13.10 9.54 0.59
N PRO A 80 -12.20 10.07 -0.26
CA PRO A 80 -12.50 10.24 -1.68
C PRO A 80 -12.80 8.92 -2.40
N GLY A 81 -12.19 7.81 -1.97
CA GLY A 81 -12.53 6.47 -2.49
C GLY A 81 -13.97 6.04 -2.21
N PHE A 82 -14.50 6.38 -1.03
CA PHE A 82 -15.89 6.11 -0.67
C PHE A 82 -16.86 7.03 -1.42
N LEU A 83 -16.54 8.32 -1.54
CA LEU A 83 -17.36 9.28 -2.27
C LEU A 83 -17.49 8.90 -3.75
N LEU A 84 -16.38 8.50 -4.40
CA LEU A 84 -16.38 8.02 -5.78
C LEU A 84 -17.23 6.74 -5.96
N LYS A 85 -17.14 5.79 -5.02
CA LYS A 85 -18.02 4.60 -5.03
C LYS A 85 -19.50 4.94 -4.86
N SER A 86 -19.80 6.10 -4.25
CA SER A 86 -21.15 6.59 -3.99
C SER A 86 -21.57 7.66 -5.01
N ALA A 87 -20.87 7.79 -6.14
CA ALA A 87 -21.02 8.92 -7.06
C ALA A 87 -22.46 9.08 -7.59
N SER A 88 -23.11 7.98 -7.97
CA SER A 88 -24.50 7.99 -8.43
C SER A 88 -25.47 8.44 -7.33
N LYS A 89 -25.31 7.93 -6.11
CA LYS A 89 -26.14 8.30 -4.94
C LYS A 89 -25.97 9.76 -4.53
N LEU A 90 -24.77 10.30 -4.69
CA LEU A 90 -24.45 11.70 -4.40
C LEU A 90 -24.70 12.63 -5.60
N ASN A 91 -25.08 12.09 -6.77
CA ASN A 91 -25.21 12.83 -8.02
C ASN A 91 -23.99 13.73 -8.27
N LEU A 92 -22.79 13.14 -8.22
CA LEU A 92 -21.54 13.90 -8.41
C LEU A 92 -21.40 14.35 -9.86
N SER A 93 -21.02 15.61 -10.07
CA SER A 93 -20.66 16.09 -11.40
C SER A 93 -19.31 15.54 -11.85
N GLU A 94 -19.04 15.56 -13.16
CA GLU A 94 -17.76 15.12 -13.72
C GLU A 94 -16.57 15.88 -13.10
N LYS A 95 -16.72 17.19 -12.89
CA LYS A 95 -15.71 18.02 -12.22
C LYS A 95 -15.44 17.57 -10.79
N GLN A 96 -16.47 17.19 -10.04
CA GLN A 96 -16.32 16.65 -8.68
C GLN A 96 -15.61 15.29 -8.71
N ILE A 97 -15.99 14.40 -9.64
CA ILE A 97 -15.37 13.08 -9.82
C ILE A 97 -13.89 13.22 -10.16
N GLN A 98 -13.53 14.11 -11.09
CA GLN A 98 -12.14 14.36 -11.47
C GLN A 98 -11.32 14.86 -10.29
N THR A 99 -11.85 15.82 -9.52
CA THR A 99 -11.19 16.37 -8.33
C THR A 99 -10.98 15.30 -7.27
N LEU A 100 -12.00 14.50 -6.96
CA LEU A 100 -11.92 13.42 -5.98
C LEU A 100 -10.95 12.30 -6.41
N THR A 101 -10.87 12.02 -7.72
CA THR A 101 -9.92 11.06 -8.28
C THR A 101 -8.48 11.55 -8.11
N GLY A 102 -8.22 12.84 -8.35
CA GLY A 102 -6.94 13.48 -8.08
C GLY A 102 -6.54 13.35 -6.60
N LEU A 103 -7.42 13.76 -5.68
CA LEU A 103 -7.18 13.66 -4.24
C LEU A 103 -6.90 12.22 -3.79
N LYS A 104 -7.66 11.24 -4.31
CA LYS A 104 -7.43 9.81 -4.03
C LYS A 104 -6.05 9.36 -4.50
N LEU A 105 -5.62 9.78 -5.70
CA LEU A 105 -4.34 9.39 -6.28
C LEU A 105 -3.17 10.04 -5.52
N GLU A 106 -3.27 11.32 -5.18
CA GLU A 106 -2.26 12.04 -4.39
C GLU A 106 -2.05 11.35 -3.04
N PHE A 107 -3.12 11.08 -2.30
CA PHE A 107 -3.02 10.37 -1.03
C PHE A 107 -2.42 8.97 -1.21
N LYS A 108 -2.83 8.23 -2.24
CA LYS A 108 -2.28 6.89 -2.52
C LYS A 108 -0.77 6.94 -2.76
N LYS A 109 -0.27 7.93 -3.52
CA LYS A 109 1.17 8.12 -3.75
C LYS A 109 1.90 8.43 -2.44
N ALA A 110 1.39 9.38 -1.66
CA ALA A 110 1.96 9.74 -0.36
C ALA A 110 2.02 8.54 0.60
N ALA A 111 0.94 7.75 0.65
CA ALA A 111 0.86 6.61 1.53
C ALA A 111 1.77 5.45 1.11
N VAL A 112 1.99 5.23 -0.19
CA VAL A 112 2.98 4.25 -0.68
C VAL A 112 4.39 4.66 -0.25
N LYS A 113 4.75 5.94 -0.41
CA LYS A 113 6.05 6.45 0.04
C LYS A 113 6.22 6.27 1.55
N ASN A 114 5.23 6.71 2.33
CA ASN A 114 5.26 6.61 3.79
C ASN A 114 5.44 5.16 4.27
N LYS A 115 4.73 4.19 3.65
CA LYS A 115 4.91 2.76 3.94
C LYS A 115 6.32 2.25 3.61
N ALA A 116 6.90 2.70 2.50
CA ALA A 116 8.27 2.35 2.14
C ALA A 116 9.26 2.89 3.20
N ASP A 117 9.09 4.15 3.62
CA ASP A 117 9.94 4.78 4.63
C ASP A 117 9.83 4.07 5.99
N ILE A 118 8.61 3.65 6.40
CA ILE A 118 8.40 2.83 7.60
C ILE A 118 9.12 1.48 7.46
N LYS A 119 9.06 0.86 6.28
CA LYS A 119 9.73 -0.42 6.04
C LYS A 119 11.25 -0.28 6.16
N ILE A 120 11.84 0.78 5.61
CA ILE A 120 13.26 1.09 5.75
C ILE A 120 13.62 1.27 7.23
N ALA A 121 12.90 2.12 7.98
CA ALA A 121 13.16 2.32 9.40
C ALA A 121 13.00 1.02 10.22
N THR A 122 12.13 0.10 9.80
CA THR A 122 12.01 -1.23 10.41
C THR A 122 13.24 -2.09 10.14
N LEU A 123 13.81 -2.03 8.93
CA LEU A 123 15.08 -2.70 8.61
C LEU A 123 16.24 -2.09 9.41
N ASP A 124 16.26 -0.78 9.64
CA ASP A 124 17.27 -0.11 10.48
C ASP A 124 17.25 -0.63 11.93
N ILE A 125 16.06 -0.93 12.47
CA ILE A 125 15.91 -1.58 13.79
C ILE A 125 16.49 -2.99 13.75
N GLN A 126 16.15 -3.79 12.73
CA GLN A 126 16.65 -5.15 12.60
C GLN A 126 18.18 -5.19 12.50
N GLU A 127 18.77 -4.31 11.70
CA GLU A 127 20.22 -4.15 11.57
C GLU A 127 20.86 -3.78 12.91
N ALA A 128 20.31 -2.77 13.61
CA ALA A 128 20.85 -2.30 14.88
C ALA A 128 20.75 -3.35 16.01
N MET A 129 19.74 -4.22 15.97
CA MET A 129 19.55 -5.30 16.95
C MET A 129 20.40 -6.55 16.65
N ASN A 130 20.72 -6.79 15.38
CA ASN A 130 21.51 -7.95 14.95
C ASN A 130 23.03 -7.73 15.01
N ALA A 131 23.50 -6.53 15.35
CA ALA A 131 24.91 -6.26 15.58
C ALA A 131 25.43 -7.01 16.82
N ASP A 132 26.73 -7.32 16.85
CA ASP A 132 27.39 -8.02 17.98
C ASP A 132 27.13 -7.33 19.33
N GLN A 133 27.01 -6.00 19.32
CA GLN A 133 26.48 -5.21 20.42
C GLN A 133 25.29 -4.37 19.89
N PRO A 134 24.05 -4.61 20.36
CA PRO A 134 22.89 -3.84 19.91
C PRO A 134 23.02 -2.34 20.14
N ASP A 135 22.79 -1.54 19.10
CA ASP A 135 22.83 -0.07 19.18
C ASP A 135 21.48 0.50 19.62
N PHE A 136 21.35 0.73 20.93
CA PHE A 136 20.16 1.33 21.53
C PHE A 136 19.76 2.68 20.90
N ASN A 137 20.74 3.53 20.55
CA ASN A 137 20.47 4.85 20.02
C ASN A 137 19.93 4.78 18.58
N LYS A 138 20.48 3.90 17.74
CA LYS A 138 20.00 3.65 16.39
C LYS A 138 18.58 3.09 16.41
N VAL A 139 18.29 2.12 17.28
CA VAL A 139 16.92 1.59 17.47
C VAL A 139 15.95 2.69 17.90
N LYS A 140 16.30 3.47 18.93
CA LYS A 140 15.46 4.57 19.43
C LYS A 140 15.17 5.62 18.34
N LYS A 141 16.15 5.95 17.51
CA LYS A 141 15.99 6.89 16.38
C LYS A 141 15.04 6.33 15.33
N ALA A 142 15.18 5.06 14.97
CA ALA A 142 14.30 4.41 13.99
C ALA A 142 12.86 4.29 14.49
N ILE A 143 12.63 3.94 15.77
CA ILE A 143 11.29 3.94 16.38
C ILE A 143 10.65 5.34 16.31
N LYS A 144 11.39 6.40 16.66
CA LYS A 144 10.91 7.78 16.54
C LYS A 144 10.53 8.13 15.11
N LYS A 145 11.33 7.69 14.14
CA LYS A 145 11.04 7.90 12.70
C LYS A 145 9.74 7.21 12.28
N ILE A 146 9.53 5.95 12.69
CA ILE A 146 8.28 5.21 12.40
C ILE A 146 7.07 5.97 12.97
N ASN A 147 7.14 6.39 14.24
CA ASN A 147 6.03 7.10 14.88
C ASN A 147 5.71 8.42 14.17
N SER A 148 6.74 9.18 13.77
CA SER A 148 6.57 10.42 13.01
C SER A 148 5.94 10.18 11.64
N LEU A 149 6.37 9.13 10.92
CA LEU A 149 5.78 8.75 9.63
C LEU A 149 4.31 8.32 9.78
N GLN A 150 3.97 7.56 10.82
CA GLN A 150 2.58 7.18 11.09
C GLN A 150 1.69 8.39 11.38
N GLN A 151 2.18 9.35 12.17
CA GLN A 151 1.47 10.60 12.41
C GLN A 151 1.26 11.37 11.11
N GLU A 152 2.30 11.55 10.30
CA GLU A 152 2.22 12.24 9.01
C GLU A 152 1.18 11.59 8.08
N LEU A 153 1.10 10.26 8.06
CA LEU A 153 0.10 9.54 7.26
C LEU A 153 -1.33 9.85 7.73
N ARG A 154 -1.58 9.90 9.04
CA ARG A 154 -2.88 10.24 9.63
C ARG A 154 -3.26 11.68 9.31
N ASP A 155 -2.33 12.61 9.46
CA ASP A 155 -2.54 14.03 9.13
C ASP A 155 -2.86 14.21 7.64
N ASN A 156 -2.10 13.54 6.76
CA ASN A 156 -2.35 13.55 5.32
C ASN A 156 -3.72 12.96 4.96
N PHE A 157 -4.15 11.90 5.65
CA PHE A 157 -5.48 11.32 5.45
C PHE A 157 -6.59 12.28 5.90
N LEU A 158 -6.46 12.89 7.08
CA LEU A 158 -7.40 13.89 7.59
C LEU A 158 -7.53 15.07 6.62
N ASN A 159 -6.40 15.61 6.15
CA ASN A 159 -6.36 16.70 5.18
C ASN A 159 -7.05 16.31 3.87
N THR A 160 -6.78 15.11 3.36
CA THR A 160 -7.43 14.58 2.16
C THR A 160 -8.94 14.45 2.35
N LEU A 161 -9.38 13.96 3.51
CA LEU A 161 -10.78 13.83 3.85
C LEU A 161 -11.49 15.18 3.90
N ILE A 162 -10.92 16.17 4.58
CA ILE A 162 -11.48 17.52 4.67
C ILE A 162 -11.60 18.13 3.27
N LYS A 163 -10.54 18.04 2.45
CA LYS A 163 -10.56 18.51 1.06
C LYS A 163 -11.66 17.81 0.25
N SER A 164 -11.80 16.50 0.40
CA SER A 164 -12.82 15.72 -0.32
C SER A 164 -14.24 16.14 0.04
N ARG A 165 -14.50 16.41 1.33
CA ARG A 165 -15.81 16.91 1.78
C ARG A 165 -16.12 18.31 1.26
N LYS A 166 -15.11 19.17 1.11
CA LYS A 166 -15.26 20.52 0.53
C LYS A 166 -15.61 20.51 -0.97
N VAL A 167 -15.38 19.41 -1.68
CA VAL A 167 -15.81 19.24 -3.08
C VAL A 167 -17.33 19.08 -3.20
N LEU A 168 -17.98 18.59 -2.15
CA LEU A 168 -19.43 18.35 -2.12
C LEU A 168 -20.21 19.62 -1.83
N THR A 169 -21.41 19.72 -2.39
CA THR A 169 -22.38 20.76 -2.02
C THR A 169 -22.98 20.48 -0.64
N THR A 170 -23.62 21.49 -0.04
CA THR A 170 -24.36 21.34 1.21
C THR A 170 -25.39 20.21 1.14
N GLU A 171 -26.05 20.05 0.00
CA GLU A 171 -27.09 19.03 -0.16
C GLU A 171 -26.49 17.63 -0.32
N GLN A 172 -25.40 17.49 -1.07
CA GLN A 172 -24.65 16.24 -1.14
C GLN A 172 -24.09 15.82 0.23
N LEU A 173 -23.67 16.79 1.07
CA LEU A 173 -23.23 16.51 2.44
C LEU A 173 -24.38 16.01 3.34
N LYS A 174 -25.62 16.50 3.16
CA LYS A 174 -26.79 15.97 3.85
C LYS A 174 -27.07 14.53 3.41
N VAL A 175 -27.08 14.27 2.10
CA VAL A 175 -27.27 12.90 1.57
C VAL A 175 -26.19 11.96 2.09
N LEU A 176 -24.92 12.38 2.08
CA LEU A 176 -23.79 11.62 2.62
C LEU A 176 -24.04 11.16 4.08
N LYS A 177 -24.52 12.04 4.95
CA LYS A 177 -24.77 11.72 6.37
C LYS A 177 -25.78 10.58 6.54
N THR A 178 -26.72 10.41 5.61
CA THR A 178 -27.76 9.36 5.71
C THR A 178 -27.21 7.94 5.53
N PHE A 179 -26.02 7.79 4.92
CA PHE A 179 -25.48 6.45 4.61
C PHE A 179 -24.00 6.26 4.96
N ALA A 180 -23.26 7.33 5.26
CA ALA A 180 -21.85 7.26 5.66
C ALA A 180 -21.65 6.49 6.98
N SER A 181 -22.57 6.67 7.94
CA SER A 181 -22.58 5.96 9.23
C SER A 181 -22.88 4.46 9.11
N GLY A 182 -23.34 4.00 7.95
CA GLY A 182 -23.61 2.59 7.64
C GLY A 182 -22.41 1.82 7.09
N CYS A 183 -21.34 2.50 6.65
CA CYS A 183 -20.23 1.86 5.94
C CYS A 183 -19.50 0.77 6.75
N CYS A 184 -19.49 0.86 8.09
CA CYS A 184 -18.80 -0.09 8.96
C CYS A 184 -19.73 -0.90 9.88
N LYS A 185 -21.04 -0.64 9.89
CA LYS A 185 -21.99 -1.32 10.79
C LYS A 185 -22.29 -2.78 10.41
N GLY A 186 -21.95 -3.19 9.18
CA GLY A 186 -22.15 -4.56 8.68
C GLY A 186 -20.93 -5.48 8.76
N MET A 187 -19.80 -5.00 9.30
CA MET A 187 -18.57 -5.80 9.44
C MET A 187 -18.31 -6.12 10.91
N GLN A 188 -19.21 -6.86 11.56
CA GLN A 188 -18.86 -7.60 12.76
C GLN A 188 -18.25 -8.95 12.33
N PRO A 189 -16.93 -9.16 12.47
CA PRO A 189 -16.35 -10.47 12.26
C PRO A 189 -16.79 -11.36 13.43
N GLY A 190 -17.63 -12.36 13.18
CA GLY A 190 -17.86 -13.46 14.14
C GLY A 190 -19.29 -13.88 14.45
N GLN A 191 -20.34 -13.14 14.06
CA GLN A 191 -21.72 -13.52 14.44
C GLN A 191 -22.39 -14.55 13.51
N GLY A 192 -21.80 -14.88 12.35
CA GLY A 192 -22.43 -15.76 11.36
C GLY A 192 -22.18 -17.26 11.51
N MET A 193 -21.23 -17.70 12.35
CA MET A 193 -20.84 -19.13 12.42
C MET A 193 -21.40 -19.91 13.62
N MET A 194 -22.00 -19.26 14.62
CA MET A 194 -22.41 -19.96 15.85
C MET A 194 -23.83 -20.54 15.84
N GLN A 195 -24.60 -20.36 14.76
CA GLN A 195 -26.00 -20.82 14.70
C GLN A 195 -26.23 -22.16 13.97
N MET A 196 -25.18 -22.85 13.50
CA MET A 196 -25.33 -24.15 12.82
C MET A 196 -24.96 -25.38 13.68
N MET A 197 -24.95 -25.25 15.01
CA MET A 197 -24.71 -26.37 15.93
C MET A 197 -25.81 -26.51 16.98
N LYS A 198 -27.07 -26.51 16.55
CA LYS A 198 -28.19 -26.98 17.36
C LYS A 198 -28.99 -27.99 16.59
#